data_AF-A0A3B8W1H2-F1
#
_entry.id   AF-A0A3B8W1H2-F1
#
_cell.length_a   1.000
_cell.length_b   1.000
_cell.length_c   1.000
_cell.angle_alpha   90.00
_cell.angle_beta   90.00
_cell.angle_gamma   90.00
#
_symmetry.space_group_name_H-M   'P 1'
#
loop_
_entity.id
_entity.type
_entity.pdbx_description
1 polymer ?
#
loop_
_entity_poly.entity_id
_entity_poly.type
_entity_poly.pdbx_seq_one_letter_code
_entity_poly.pdbx_strand_id
1 'polypeptide(L)'
;MIWSQSWAQSQNSIFLRTHNKTRLYYVELQAHQAKVYKMVYIMDKAGSGPVIQKIDTLDKSSSTQYFSNDHQLVVDGKNQQLRVSKKVLPLTSVNTSSAHYELNKGYHLKKYFGLSDTLNKKYPLYHYSFRNGFYSWDAIPVKDANPEIFRSNTDREVKKVYDSLDTEQSRYVRMTNFLLANLRELSDSTLIDSLASLPRGQTIPAKYFGTVVYEVARQKPNSYFRVADAFPSNWSIIFGAVQHDKRVVKSLRKAEGNPKTKDAFFKAIGR
;
A
#
# COMPACT_ATOMS: atom_id res chain seq x y z
N MET A 1 23.43 1.33 20.60
CA MET A 1 22.12 1.09 21.22
C MET A 1 22.08 -0.37 21.61
N ILE A 2 22.00 -0.64 22.92
CA ILE A 2 22.38 -1.90 23.55
C ILE A 2 21.24 -2.93 23.37
N TRP A 3 21.56 -4.06 22.76
CA TRP A 3 20.68 -5.22 22.68
C TRP A 3 20.73 -5.96 24.02
N SER A 4 19.92 -5.55 25.00
CA SER A 4 19.76 -6.32 26.23
C SER A 4 18.72 -7.42 26.01
N GLN A 5 19.20 -8.67 26.09
CA GLN A 5 18.42 -9.89 26.14
C GLN A 5 17.43 -9.87 27.31
N SER A 6 16.25 -10.47 27.15
CA SER A 6 15.84 -11.61 28.00
C SER A 6 14.48 -12.25 27.60
N TRP A 7 14.40 -13.57 27.88
CA TRP A 7 13.28 -14.50 28.06
C TRP A 7 12.35 -14.87 26.88
N ALA A 8 12.63 -16.03 26.27
CA ALA A 8 11.93 -17.30 26.48
C ALA A 8 12.44 -18.30 25.42
N GLN A 9 13.07 -19.39 25.86
CA GLN A 9 13.44 -20.49 24.95
C GLN A 9 12.15 -21.02 24.30
N SER A 10 12.05 -20.90 22.98
CA SER A 10 10.97 -21.51 22.21
C SER A 10 10.97 -23.01 22.48
N GLN A 11 9.81 -23.58 22.82
CA GLN A 11 9.56 -24.99 22.58
C GLN A 11 9.99 -25.31 21.14
N ASN A 12 10.84 -26.34 20.94
CA ASN A 12 11.41 -26.71 19.65
C ASN A 12 10.32 -26.88 18.60
N SER A 13 10.09 -25.82 17.81
CA SER A 13 9.08 -25.81 16.77
C SER A 13 9.63 -26.52 15.54
N ILE A 14 8.84 -27.43 14.97
CA ILE A 14 9.20 -28.11 13.72
C ILE A 14 8.49 -27.38 12.59
N PHE A 15 9.25 -27.00 11.56
CA PHE A 15 8.69 -26.37 10.37
C PHE A 15 8.52 -27.38 9.25
N LEU A 16 7.31 -27.45 8.70
CA LEU A 16 6.96 -28.30 7.58
C LEU A 16 6.49 -27.44 6.40
N ARG A 17 6.65 -27.95 5.18
CA ARG A 17 6.15 -27.29 3.96
C ARG A 17 5.66 -28.28 2.92
N THR A 18 4.75 -27.82 2.08
CA THR A 18 4.38 -28.48 0.82
C THR A 18 5.37 -28.16 -0.30
N HIS A 19 5.52 -29.04 -1.30
CA HIS A 19 6.43 -28.81 -2.43
C HIS A 19 5.85 -27.94 -3.57
N ASN A 20 4.54 -27.87 -3.70
CA ASN A 20 3.91 -27.23 -4.85
C ASN A 20 3.76 -25.71 -4.64
N LYS A 21 4.41 -24.89 -5.48
CA LYS A 21 4.33 -23.42 -5.43
C LYS A 21 2.89 -22.87 -5.58
N THR A 22 2.01 -23.56 -6.31
CA THR A 22 0.60 -23.16 -6.49
C THR A 22 -0.28 -23.49 -5.28
N ARG A 23 0.19 -24.37 -4.39
CA ARG A 23 -0.49 -24.80 -3.16
C ARG A 23 0.54 -24.79 -2.04
N LEU A 24 1.19 -23.65 -1.85
CA LEU A 24 2.28 -23.51 -0.90
C LEU A 24 1.72 -23.28 0.50
N TYR A 25 1.98 -24.23 1.39
CA TYR A 25 1.69 -24.12 2.81
C TYR A 25 2.99 -24.30 3.60
N TYR A 26 3.13 -23.49 4.65
CA TYR A 26 4.07 -23.75 5.74
C TYR A 26 3.28 -24.12 6.99
N VAL A 27 3.83 -25.01 7.79
CA VAL A 27 3.25 -25.40 9.08
C VAL A 27 4.33 -25.22 10.14
N GLU A 28 4.02 -24.46 11.18
CA GLU A 28 4.80 -24.37 12.41
C GLU A 28 4.14 -25.30 13.42
N LEU A 29 4.80 -26.40 13.75
CA LEU A 29 4.30 -27.43 14.64
C LEU A 29 4.89 -27.26 16.03
N GLN A 30 4.00 -27.18 17.04
CA GLN A 30 4.34 -27.11 18.45
C GLN A 30 3.66 -28.26 19.22
N ALA A 31 3.97 -28.40 20.51
CA ALA A 31 3.53 -29.55 21.32
C ALA A 31 2.01 -29.70 21.40
N HIS A 32 1.28 -28.59 21.49
CA HIS A 32 -0.17 -28.55 21.69
C HIS A 32 -0.93 -27.83 20.57
N GLN A 33 -0.22 -27.17 19.66
CA GLN A 33 -0.82 -26.37 18.60
C GLN A 33 0.03 -26.43 17.32
N ALA A 34 -0.59 -26.16 16.18
CA ALA A 34 0.11 -25.91 14.93
C ALA A 34 -0.44 -24.65 14.25
N LYS A 35 0.43 -23.85 13.63
CA LYS A 35 0.03 -22.72 12.79
C LYS A 35 0.23 -23.10 11.32
N VAL A 36 -0.82 -22.99 10.52
CA VAL A 36 -0.80 -23.25 9.07
C VAL A 36 -0.82 -21.92 8.31
N TYR A 37 0.21 -21.69 7.53
CA TYR A 37 0.40 -20.50 6.71
C TYR A 37 0.11 -20.83 5.25
N LYS A 38 -1.03 -20.39 4.73
CA LYS A 38 -1.33 -20.46 3.30
C LYS A 38 -0.62 -19.33 2.57
N MET A 39 0.32 -19.69 1.70
CA MET A 39 1.11 -18.75 0.92
C MET A 39 0.59 -18.66 -0.52
N VAL A 40 0.71 -17.48 -1.12
CA VAL A 40 0.50 -17.25 -2.55
C VAL A 40 1.76 -16.62 -3.14
N TYR A 41 2.14 -16.99 -4.36
CA TYR A 41 3.31 -16.41 -5.01
C TYR A 41 2.87 -15.22 -5.89
N ILE A 42 3.41 -14.04 -5.62
CA ILE A 42 3.15 -12.83 -6.41
C ILE A 42 4.31 -12.57 -7.36
N MET A 43 3.98 -12.16 -8.58
CA MET A 43 4.93 -11.68 -9.59
C MET A 43 4.53 -10.26 -10.00
N ASP A 44 5.40 -9.29 -9.73
CA ASP A 44 5.21 -7.88 -10.09
C ASP A 44 6.54 -7.30 -10.63
N LYS A 45 6.47 -6.19 -11.36
CA LYS A 45 7.68 -5.52 -11.89
C LYS A 45 8.66 -5.09 -10.80
N ALA A 46 8.17 -4.76 -9.60
CA ALA A 46 9.02 -4.38 -8.48
C ALA A 46 9.64 -5.57 -7.73
N GLY A 47 9.15 -6.79 -7.96
CA GLY A 47 9.67 -7.98 -7.30
C GLY A 47 8.73 -9.17 -7.33
N SER A 48 9.23 -10.30 -6.82
CA SER A 48 8.47 -11.53 -6.68
C SER A 48 8.73 -12.20 -5.33
N GLY A 49 7.77 -13.01 -4.89
CA GLY A 49 7.91 -13.77 -3.66
C GLY A 49 6.59 -14.28 -3.10
N PRO A 50 6.68 -15.14 -2.07
CA PRO A 50 5.49 -15.59 -1.38
C PRO A 50 4.93 -14.48 -0.48
N VAL A 51 3.61 -14.44 -0.39
CA VAL A 51 2.83 -13.56 0.49
C VAL A 51 1.89 -14.44 1.31
N ILE A 52 1.76 -14.15 2.61
CA ILE A 52 0.81 -14.87 3.46
C ILE A 52 -0.61 -14.45 3.06
N GLN A 53 -1.40 -15.39 2.55
CA GLN A 53 -2.82 -15.16 2.30
C GLN A 53 -3.61 -15.32 3.59
N LYS A 54 -3.52 -16.49 4.22
CA LYS A 54 -4.26 -16.86 5.44
C LYS A 54 -3.33 -17.54 6.44
N ILE A 55 -3.59 -17.30 7.71
CA ILE A 55 -3.01 -18.05 8.82
C ILE A 55 -4.17 -18.75 9.50
N ASP A 56 -3.99 -20.01 9.80
CA ASP A 56 -4.93 -20.79 10.58
C ASP A 56 -4.21 -21.45 11.76
N THR A 57 -4.93 -21.64 12.85
CA THR A 57 -4.39 -22.19 14.09
C THR A 57 -5.15 -23.47 14.39
N LEU A 58 -4.40 -24.56 14.56
CA LEU A 58 -4.94 -25.91 14.75
C LEU A 58 -4.57 -26.40 16.14
N ASP A 59 -5.56 -26.86 16.89
CA ASP A 59 -5.34 -27.41 18.23
C ASP A 59 -5.14 -28.92 18.16
N LYS A 60 -4.29 -29.43 19.05
CA LYS A 60 -4.01 -30.85 19.12
C LYS A 60 -5.22 -31.62 19.64
N SER A 61 -5.71 -32.54 18.83
CA SER A 61 -6.85 -33.42 19.18
C SER A 61 -6.40 -34.78 19.71
N SER A 62 -5.25 -35.27 19.25
CA SER A 62 -4.68 -36.56 19.61
C SER A 62 -3.16 -36.53 19.46
N SER A 63 -2.47 -37.64 19.78
CA SER A 63 -1.01 -37.73 19.67
C SER A 63 -0.48 -37.39 18.26
N THR A 64 -1.26 -37.69 17.22
CA THR A 64 -0.85 -37.56 15.81
C THR A 64 -1.68 -36.58 14.99
N GLN A 65 -2.69 -35.91 15.57
CA GLN A 65 -3.62 -35.09 14.79
C GLN A 65 -3.92 -33.72 15.42
N TYR A 66 -3.93 -32.70 14.57
CA TYR A 66 -4.33 -31.32 14.89
C TYR A 66 -5.45 -30.89 13.95
N PHE A 67 -6.37 -30.07 14.45
CA PHE A 67 -7.56 -29.67 13.70
C PHE A 67 -7.94 -28.21 13.91
N SER A 68 -8.56 -27.65 12.88
CA SER A 68 -9.35 -26.41 12.90
C SER A 68 -10.61 -26.63 12.05
N ASN A 69 -11.42 -25.59 11.89
CA ASN A 69 -12.57 -25.64 10.98
C ASN A 69 -12.18 -25.83 9.51
N ASP A 70 -10.97 -25.39 9.12
CA ASP A 70 -10.56 -25.34 7.71
C ASP A 70 -9.48 -26.37 7.34
N HIS A 71 -8.73 -26.88 8.34
CA HIS A 71 -7.57 -27.72 8.13
C HIS A 71 -7.49 -28.88 9.12
N GLN A 72 -6.94 -30.00 8.66
CA GLN A 72 -6.49 -31.11 9.51
C GLN A 72 -5.03 -31.40 9.20
N LEU A 73 -4.20 -31.48 10.24
CA LEU A 73 -2.81 -31.90 10.14
C LEU A 73 -2.65 -33.28 10.77
N VAL A 74 -2.05 -34.21 10.03
CA VAL A 74 -1.66 -35.54 10.51
C VAL A 74 -0.15 -35.63 10.55
N VAL A 75 0.40 -35.98 11.71
CA VAL A 75 1.84 -36.15 11.97
C VAL A 75 2.03 -37.54 12.59
N ASP A 76 2.34 -38.52 11.75
CA ASP A 76 2.54 -39.92 12.15
C ASP A 76 3.89 -40.42 11.62
N GLY A 77 4.93 -40.30 12.44
CA GLY A 77 6.30 -40.63 12.05
C GLY A 77 6.77 -39.86 10.81
N LYS A 78 7.05 -40.59 9.72
CA LYS A 78 7.44 -40.01 8.42
C LYS A 78 6.25 -39.52 7.59
N ASN A 79 5.03 -39.89 7.96
CA ASN A 79 3.82 -39.50 7.26
C ASN A 79 3.31 -38.17 7.81
N GLN A 80 3.57 -37.08 7.09
CA GLN A 80 3.16 -35.73 7.45
C GLN A 80 2.26 -35.19 6.35
N GLN A 81 1.01 -34.88 6.67
CA GLN A 81 0.00 -34.49 5.68
C GLN A 81 -0.88 -33.36 6.20
N LEU A 82 -1.10 -32.36 5.36
CA LEU A 82 -2.09 -31.32 5.56
C LEU A 82 -3.32 -31.60 4.69
N ARG A 83 -4.49 -31.72 5.30
CA ARG A 83 -5.76 -31.80 4.59
C ARG A 83 -6.38 -30.42 4.53
N VAL A 84 -6.71 -29.98 3.31
CA VAL A 84 -7.36 -28.70 3.01
C VAL A 84 -8.59 -28.99 2.18
N SER A 85 -9.77 -28.80 2.77
CA SER A 85 -11.04 -29.22 2.15
C SER A 85 -10.97 -30.71 1.73
N LYS A 86 -11.17 -31.05 0.45
CA LYS A 86 -11.11 -32.43 -0.08
C LYS A 86 -9.71 -32.88 -0.53
N LYS A 87 -8.65 -32.09 -0.27
CA LYS A 87 -7.30 -32.35 -0.78
C LYS A 87 -6.36 -32.72 0.34
N VAL A 88 -5.53 -33.74 0.10
CA VAL A 88 -4.42 -34.13 0.98
C VAL A 88 -3.12 -33.63 0.36
N LEU A 89 -2.33 -32.89 1.13
CA LEU A 89 -1.07 -32.31 0.69
C LEU A 89 0.06 -32.92 1.53
N PRO A 90 1.03 -33.61 0.91
CA PRO A 90 2.20 -34.11 1.64
C PRO A 90 3.04 -32.93 2.13
N LEU A 91 3.55 -33.07 3.34
CA LEU A 91 4.45 -32.12 3.99
C LEU A 91 5.83 -32.74 4.14
N THR A 92 6.84 -31.88 4.12
CA THR A 92 8.22 -32.23 4.43
C THR A 92 8.82 -31.22 5.38
N SER A 93 9.72 -31.69 6.24
CA SER A 93 10.50 -30.80 7.09
C SER A 93 11.29 -29.79 6.26
N VAL A 94 11.34 -28.56 6.74
CA VAL A 94 12.15 -27.48 6.18
C VAL A 94 13.04 -26.91 7.28
N ASN A 95 14.24 -26.48 6.90
CA ASN A 95 15.15 -25.82 7.81
C ASN A 95 14.48 -24.57 8.44
N THR A 96 14.66 -24.39 9.75
CA THR A 96 14.06 -23.30 10.53
C THR A 96 14.39 -21.92 9.97
N SER A 97 15.66 -21.64 9.64
CA SER A 97 16.06 -20.34 9.06
C SER A 97 15.40 -20.10 7.70
N SER A 98 15.34 -21.12 6.84
CA SER A 98 14.62 -21.01 5.56
C SER A 98 13.11 -20.78 5.75
N ALA A 99 12.49 -21.45 6.71
CA ALA A 99 11.07 -21.24 7.01
C ALA A 99 10.83 -19.82 7.56
N HIS A 100 11.67 -19.35 8.48
CA HIS A 100 11.60 -18.00 9.02
C HIS A 100 11.73 -16.95 7.91
N TYR A 101 12.73 -17.07 7.04
CA TYR A 101 12.93 -16.16 5.91
C TYR A 101 11.66 -16.01 5.06
N GLU A 102 11.05 -17.12 4.65
CA GLU A 102 9.89 -17.11 3.75
C GLU A 102 8.62 -16.61 4.46
N LEU A 103 8.43 -16.98 5.72
CA LEU A 103 7.31 -16.50 6.54
C LEU A 103 7.43 -15.00 6.84
N ASN A 104 8.64 -14.51 7.15
CA ASN A 104 8.92 -13.11 7.40
C ASN A 104 8.71 -12.28 6.14
N LYS A 105 9.24 -12.72 4.99
CA LYS A 105 8.98 -12.10 3.69
C LYS A 105 7.50 -12.03 3.40
N GLY A 106 6.80 -13.15 3.57
CA GLY A 106 5.37 -13.23 3.29
C GLY A 106 4.51 -12.37 4.21
N TYR A 107 4.89 -12.23 5.48
CA TYR A 107 4.24 -11.34 6.43
C TYR A 107 4.48 -9.86 6.08
N HIS A 108 5.74 -9.51 5.82
CA HIS A 108 6.16 -8.15 5.44
C HIS A 108 5.40 -7.66 4.22
N LEU A 109 5.40 -8.44 3.14
CA LEU A 109 4.66 -8.10 1.94
C LEU A 109 3.16 -8.00 2.22
N LYS A 110 2.56 -8.94 2.97
CA LYS A 110 1.13 -8.87 3.34
C LYS A 110 0.78 -7.54 4.01
N LYS A 111 1.64 -7.03 4.89
CA LYS A 111 1.42 -5.76 5.60
C LYS A 111 1.47 -4.56 4.66
N TYR A 112 2.38 -4.52 3.69
CA TYR A 112 2.42 -3.45 2.69
C TYR A 112 1.26 -3.50 1.69
N PHE A 113 0.77 -4.70 1.36
CA PHE A 113 -0.47 -4.86 0.59
C PHE A 113 -1.67 -4.30 1.36
N GLY A 114 -1.81 -4.66 2.65
CA GLY A 114 -2.87 -4.12 3.50
C GLY A 114 -2.77 -2.61 3.70
N LEU A 115 -1.56 -2.07 3.83
CA LEU A 115 -1.30 -0.63 3.93
C LEU A 115 -1.76 0.10 2.67
N SER A 116 -1.41 -0.42 1.50
CA SER A 116 -1.82 0.13 0.20
C SER A 116 -3.34 0.14 0.04
N ASP A 117 -4.00 -0.98 0.34
CA ASP A 117 -5.47 -1.07 0.29
C ASP A 117 -6.14 -0.06 1.24
N THR A 118 -5.67 0.01 2.49
CA THR A 118 -6.19 0.92 3.51
C THR A 118 -6.05 2.39 3.09
N LEU A 119 -4.85 2.82 2.69
CA LEU A 119 -4.60 4.22 2.31
C LEU A 119 -5.36 4.60 1.04
N ASN A 120 -5.42 3.71 0.03
CA ASN A 120 -6.09 4.01 -1.23
C ASN A 120 -7.61 4.09 -1.08
N LYS A 121 -8.20 3.32 -0.17
CA LYS A 121 -9.62 3.44 0.20
C LYS A 121 -9.90 4.74 0.96
N LYS A 122 -9.01 5.12 1.90
CA LYS A 122 -9.18 6.32 2.73
C LYS A 122 -8.96 7.62 1.95
N TYR A 123 -8.05 7.61 0.97
CA TYR A 123 -7.62 8.81 0.22
C TYR A 123 -7.75 8.58 -1.30
N PRO A 124 -8.94 8.78 -1.91
CA PRO A 124 -9.18 8.46 -3.33
C PRO A 124 -8.35 9.27 -4.34
N LEU A 125 -7.91 10.47 -3.95
CA LEU A 125 -7.03 11.32 -4.76
C LEU A 125 -5.54 10.94 -4.60
N TYR A 126 -5.24 9.99 -3.72
CA TYR A 126 -3.90 9.47 -3.49
C TYR A 126 -3.81 8.00 -3.94
N HIS A 127 -2.60 7.54 -4.18
CA HIS A 127 -2.31 6.14 -4.48
C HIS A 127 -0.97 5.74 -3.88
N TYR A 128 -1.02 4.96 -2.82
CA TYR A 128 0.12 4.27 -2.25
C TYR A 128 0.28 2.91 -2.92
N SER A 129 1.49 2.61 -3.42
CA SER A 129 1.78 1.33 -4.06
C SER A 129 2.30 0.32 -3.03
N PHE A 130 1.73 -0.88 -3.03
CA PHE A 130 2.26 -2.02 -2.27
C PHE A 130 3.70 -2.39 -2.66
N ARG A 131 4.16 -1.95 -3.84
CA ARG A 131 5.51 -2.21 -4.37
C ARG A 131 6.62 -1.74 -3.44
N ASN A 132 6.34 -0.73 -2.62
CA ASN A 132 7.24 -0.28 -1.55
C ASN A 132 7.62 -1.40 -0.56
N GLY A 133 6.77 -2.42 -0.43
CA GLY A 133 7.08 -3.61 0.38
C GLY A 133 8.24 -4.44 -0.17
N PHE A 134 8.43 -4.50 -1.50
CA PHE A 134 9.57 -5.21 -2.09
C PHE A 134 10.87 -4.45 -1.86
N TYR A 135 10.88 -3.14 -2.12
CA TYR A 135 12.05 -2.31 -1.85
C TYR A 135 12.44 -2.30 -0.37
N SER A 136 11.46 -2.20 0.54
CA SER A 136 11.75 -2.23 1.97
C SER A 136 12.17 -3.60 2.46
N TRP A 137 11.70 -4.69 1.84
CA TRP A 137 12.18 -6.04 2.14
C TRP A 137 13.68 -6.16 1.87
N ASP A 138 14.16 -5.65 0.74
CA ASP A 138 15.57 -5.77 0.36
C ASP A 138 16.50 -5.09 1.37
N ALA A 139 16.05 -3.98 1.96
CA ALA A 139 16.79 -3.22 2.98
C ALA A 139 16.84 -3.87 4.37
N ILE A 140 16.09 -4.95 4.63
CA ILE A 140 16.09 -5.61 5.95
C ILE A 140 17.37 -6.44 6.13
N PRO A 141 18.15 -6.23 7.21
CA PRO A 141 19.41 -6.94 7.44
C PRO A 141 19.22 -8.38 7.97
N VAL A 142 18.26 -8.61 8.87
CA VAL A 142 18.04 -9.92 9.52
C VAL A 142 16.68 -10.48 9.10
N LYS A 143 16.66 -11.13 7.93
CA LYS A 143 15.43 -11.60 7.25
C LYS A 143 14.88 -12.92 7.82
N ASP A 144 15.73 -13.72 8.45
CA ASP A 144 15.42 -15.04 9.02
C ASP A 144 15.29 -15.03 10.55
N ALA A 145 15.14 -13.83 11.14
CA ALA A 145 14.86 -13.67 12.57
C ALA A 145 13.62 -14.47 13.00
N ASN A 146 13.50 -14.77 14.30
CA ASN A 146 12.30 -15.38 14.85
C ASN A 146 11.02 -14.65 14.36
N PRO A 147 10.02 -15.36 13.80
CA PRO A 147 8.85 -14.73 13.19
C PRO A 147 8.05 -13.82 14.12
N GLU A 148 7.96 -14.11 15.41
CA GLU A 148 7.18 -13.29 16.34
C GLU A 148 7.85 -11.93 16.58
N ILE A 149 9.17 -11.94 16.78
CA ILE A 149 9.98 -10.71 16.90
C ILE A 149 9.93 -9.92 15.60
N PHE A 150 10.10 -10.60 14.46
CA PHE A 150 10.06 -9.97 13.14
C PHE A 150 8.72 -9.27 12.91
N ARG A 151 7.59 -9.94 13.21
CA ARG A 151 6.24 -9.38 13.04
C ARG A 151 6.04 -8.10 13.84
N SER A 152 6.45 -8.09 15.11
CA SER A 152 6.34 -6.89 15.96
C SER A 152 7.11 -5.70 15.37
N ASN A 153 8.32 -5.95 14.86
CA ASN A 153 9.12 -4.91 14.21
C ASN A 153 8.49 -4.44 12.89
N THR A 154 8.05 -5.36 12.03
CA THR A 154 7.34 -5.01 10.79
C THR A 154 6.08 -4.20 11.06
N ASP A 155 5.27 -4.59 12.05
CA ASP A 155 4.04 -3.88 12.40
C ASP A 155 4.31 -2.46 12.87
N ARG A 156 5.37 -2.26 13.66
CA ARG A 156 5.82 -0.93 14.10
C ARG A 156 6.24 -0.07 12.92
N GLU A 157 7.06 -0.61 12.01
CA GLU A 157 7.53 0.14 10.84
C GLU A 157 6.39 0.48 9.87
N VAL A 158 5.52 -0.48 9.57
CA VAL A 158 4.34 -0.24 8.73
C VAL A 158 3.40 0.78 9.36
N LYS A 159 3.25 0.76 10.69
CA LYS A 159 2.47 1.78 11.42
C LYS A 159 3.10 3.17 11.29
N LYS A 160 4.43 3.30 11.43
CA LYS A 160 5.10 4.60 11.23
C LYS A 160 4.87 5.16 9.83
N VAL A 161 4.97 4.29 8.81
CA VAL A 161 4.69 4.68 7.41
C VAL A 161 3.24 5.11 7.27
N TYR A 162 2.29 4.34 7.83
CA TYR A 162 0.89 4.70 7.84
C TYR A 162 0.65 6.06 8.50
N ASP A 163 1.10 6.27 9.73
CA ASP A 163 0.84 7.49 10.50
C ASP A 163 1.41 8.74 9.80
N SER A 164 2.58 8.61 9.19
CA SER A 164 3.21 9.67 8.39
C SER A 164 2.37 10.04 7.17
N LEU A 165 1.96 9.04 6.37
CA LEU A 165 1.14 9.26 5.20
C LEU A 165 -0.26 9.77 5.58
N ASP A 166 -0.86 9.21 6.62
CA ASP A 166 -2.18 9.61 7.13
C ASP A 166 -2.21 11.09 7.53
N THR A 167 -1.18 11.53 8.24
CA THR A 167 -1.04 12.93 8.65
C THR A 167 -0.96 13.85 7.44
N GLU A 168 -0.10 13.50 6.47
CA GLU A 168 0.11 14.29 5.27
C GLU A 168 -1.14 14.34 4.38
N GLN A 169 -1.72 13.18 4.08
CA GLN A 169 -2.88 13.06 3.20
C GLN A 169 -4.13 13.69 3.84
N SER A 170 -4.34 13.55 5.15
CA SER A 170 -5.43 14.23 5.85
C SER A 170 -5.33 15.75 5.75
N ARG A 171 -4.11 16.31 5.80
CA ARG A 171 -3.91 17.75 5.59
C ARG A 171 -4.32 18.16 4.18
N TYR A 172 -3.93 17.40 3.15
CA TYR A 172 -4.31 17.70 1.77
C TYR A 172 -5.80 17.56 1.51
N VAL A 173 -6.47 16.56 2.10
CA VAL A 173 -7.93 16.41 2.03
C VAL A 173 -8.62 17.62 2.65
N ARG A 174 -8.23 18.03 3.86
CA ARG A 174 -8.83 19.20 4.52
C ARG A 174 -8.68 20.47 3.68
N MET A 175 -7.48 20.73 3.16
CA MET A 175 -7.22 21.91 2.33
C MET A 175 -7.99 21.87 1.01
N THR A 176 -8.03 20.70 0.36
CA THR A 176 -8.79 20.51 -0.88
C THR A 176 -10.27 20.77 -0.64
N ASN A 177 -10.86 20.16 0.40
CA ASN A 177 -12.27 20.34 0.72
C ASN A 177 -12.60 21.79 1.08
N PHE A 178 -11.73 22.46 1.84
CA PHE A 178 -11.87 23.88 2.14
C PHE A 178 -11.91 24.73 0.86
N LEU A 179 -10.94 24.52 -0.04
CA LEU A 179 -10.87 25.25 -1.31
C LEU A 179 -12.10 24.99 -2.19
N LEU A 180 -12.55 23.74 -2.29
CA LEU A 180 -13.71 23.38 -3.09
C LEU A 180 -15.02 23.96 -2.54
N ALA A 181 -15.19 23.96 -1.22
CA ALA A 181 -16.39 24.48 -0.57
C ALA A 181 -16.52 26.01 -0.66
N ASN A 182 -15.39 26.72 -0.56
CA ASN A 182 -15.38 28.19 -0.49
C ASN A 182 -14.97 28.86 -1.81
N LEU A 183 -14.81 28.08 -2.89
CA LEU A 183 -14.15 28.50 -4.11
C LEU A 183 -14.67 29.83 -4.68
N ARG A 184 -15.99 30.00 -4.69
CA ARG A 184 -16.68 31.19 -5.24
C ARG A 184 -16.33 32.45 -4.47
N GLU A 185 -16.20 32.34 -3.16
CA GLU A 185 -16.02 33.45 -2.21
C GLU A 185 -14.56 33.84 -2.04
N LEU A 186 -13.62 32.91 -2.28
CA LEU A 186 -12.19 33.18 -2.18
C LEU A 186 -11.76 34.25 -3.20
N SER A 187 -11.02 35.25 -2.73
CA SER A 187 -10.27 36.16 -3.60
C SER A 187 -9.19 35.39 -4.37
N ASP A 188 -8.72 35.95 -5.49
CA ASP A 188 -7.68 35.29 -6.28
C ASP A 188 -6.37 35.13 -5.50
N SER A 189 -6.01 36.12 -4.66
CA SER A 189 -4.81 36.03 -3.82
C SER A 189 -4.93 34.89 -2.81
N THR A 190 -6.03 34.82 -2.05
CA THR A 190 -6.24 33.77 -1.06
C THR A 190 -6.34 32.39 -1.70
N LEU A 191 -6.97 32.29 -2.88
CA LEU A 191 -7.02 31.06 -3.67
C LEU A 191 -5.61 30.59 -4.05
N ILE A 192 -4.79 31.47 -4.61
CA ILE A 192 -3.41 31.17 -5.03
C ILE A 192 -2.56 30.75 -3.82
N ASP A 193 -2.60 31.52 -2.73
CA ASP A 193 -1.84 31.20 -1.51
C ASP A 193 -2.26 29.86 -0.91
N SER A 194 -3.56 29.57 -0.88
CA SER A 194 -4.09 28.30 -0.38
C SER A 194 -3.72 27.13 -1.29
N LEU A 195 -3.81 27.31 -2.62
CA LEU A 195 -3.32 26.34 -3.61
C LEU A 195 -1.81 26.06 -3.45
N ALA A 196 -1.04 27.06 -3.01
CA ALA A 196 0.40 26.92 -2.75
C ALA A 196 0.70 25.97 -1.56
N SER A 197 -0.30 25.54 -0.79
CA SER A 197 -0.13 24.51 0.25
C SER A 197 -0.41 23.07 -0.20
N LEU A 198 -1.02 22.89 -1.39
CA LEU A 198 -1.27 21.56 -1.97
C LEU A 198 -0.03 21.04 -2.73
N PRO A 199 0.19 19.73 -2.83
CA PRO A 199 1.33 19.17 -3.55
C PRO A 199 1.27 19.52 -5.05
N ARG A 200 2.36 20.05 -5.60
CA ARG A 200 2.49 20.53 -6.98
C ARG A 200 3.70 19.87 -7.66
N GLY A 201 3.49 18.76 -8.36
CA GLY A 201 4.55 18.02 -9.06
C GLY A 201 3.99 16.86 -9.87
N GLN A 202 4.80 16.19 -10.70
CA GLN A 202 4.34 15.01 -11.46
C GLN A 202 4.27 13.75 -10.59
N THR A 203 3.76 13.89 -9.37
CA THR A 203 3.64 12.82 -8.40
C THR A 203 2.17 12.58 -8.09
N ILE A 204 1.87 11.38 -7.60
CA ILE A 204 0.51 10.95 -7.28
C ILE A 204 -0.26 11.96 -6.39
N PRO A 205 0.34 12.57 -5.34
CA PRO A 205 -0.34 13.58 -4.54
C PRO A 205 -0.83 14.81 -5.33
N ALA A 206 -0.24 15.15 -6.47
CA ALA A 206 -0.64 16.36 -7.20
C ALA A 206 -2.06 16.33 -7.77
N LYS A 207 -2.75 15.18 -7.70
CA LYS A 207 -4.19 15.09 -7.97
C LYS A 207 -5.02 16.00 -7.07
N TYR A 208 -4.62 16.27 -5.82
CA TYR A 208 -5.31 17.25 -4.97
C TYR A 208 -5.30 18.65 -5.60
N PHE A 209 -4.11 19.12 -6.01
CA PHE A 209 -3.94 20.39 -6.68
C PHE A 209 -4.70 20.43 -8.02
N GLY A 210 -4.55 19.40 -8.86
CA GLY A 210 -5.25 19.29 -10.14
C GLY A 210 -6.78 19.31 -9.99
N THR A 211 -7.31 18.67 -8.95
CA THR A 211 -8.76 18.64 -8.65
C THR A 211 -9.28 20.05 -8.36
N VAL A 212 -8.58 20.82 -7.51
CA VAL A 212 -8.97 22.21 -7.23
C VAL A 212 -8.84 23.07 -8.48
N VAL A 213 -7.75 22.94 -9.25
CA VAL A 213 -7.55 23.70 -10.49
C VAL A 213 -8.66 23.45 -11.51
N TYR A 214 -9.07 22.19 -11.67
CA TYR A 214 -10.21 21.85 -12.53
C TYR A 214 -11.50 22.56 -12.07
N GLU A 215 -11.77 22.56 -10.77
CA GLU A 215 -12.93 23.24 -10.20
C GLU A 215 -12.84 24.77 -10.31
N VAL A 216 -11.65 25.37 -10.21
CA VAL A 216 -11.42 26.78 -10.54
C VAL A 216 -11.83 27.05 -11.98
N ALA A 217 -11.35 26.27 -12.94
CA ALA A 217 -11.71 26.44 -14.35
C ALA A 217 -13.22 26.33 -14.61
N ARG A 218 -13.89 25.42 -13.89
CA ARG A 218 -15.32 25.16 -14.03
C ARG A 218 -16.18 26.26 -13.40
N GLN A 219 -15.81 26.77 -12.22
CA GLN A 219 -16.65 27.68 -11.43
C GLN A 219 -16.21 29.15 -11.47
N LYS A 220 -14.91 29.41 -11.65
CA LYS A 220 -14.30 30.74 -11.74
C LYS A 220 -13.33 30.81 -12.92
N PRO A 221 -13.82 30.72 -14.17
CA PRO A 221 -12.96 30.63 -15.35
C PRO A 221 -11.99 31.82 -15.49
N ASN A 222 -12.35 33.03 -15.04
CA ASN A 222 -11.46 34.20 -15.03
C ASN A 222 -10.27 34.07 -14.05
N SER A 223 -10.42 33.27 -12.99
CA SER A 223 -9.35 33.02 -12.02
C SER A 223 -8.37 31.93 -12.51
N TYR A 224 -8.77 31.08 -13.45
CA TYR A 224 -7.95 29.96 -13.92
C TYR A 224 -6.61 30.40 -14.51
N PHE A 225 -6.61 31.40 -15.40
CA PHE A 225 -5.36 31.88 -15.99
C PHE A 225 -4.49 32.63 -14.98
N ARG A 226 -5.08 33.26 -13.95
CA ARG A 226 -4.32 33.85 -12.84
C ARG A 226 -3.62 32.78 -12.00
N VAL A 227 -4.29 31.65 -11.77
CA VAL A 227 -3.65 30.47 -11.14
C VAL A 227 -2.51 29.94 -12.01
N ALA A 228 -2.71 29.85 -13.33
CA ALA A 228 -1.65 29.43 -14.25
C ALA A 228 -0.46 30.41 -14.26
N ASP A 229 -0.71 31.72 -14.18
CA ASP A 229 0.31 32.76 -14.10
C ASP A 229 1.11 32.68 -12.80
N ALA A 230 0.46 32.33 -11.68
CA ALA A 230 1.12 32.18 -10.37
C ALA A 230 2.00 30.93 -10.26
N PHE A 231 1.74 29.90 -11.06
CA PHE A 231 2.45 28.62 -11.02
C PHE A 231 2.98 28.17 -12.40
N PRO A 232 3.88 28.94 -13.04
CA PRO A 232 4.35 28.65 -14.39
C PRO A 232 5.08 27.32 -14.52
N SER A 233 5.80 26.89 -13.48
CA SER A 233 6.47 25.58 -13.43
C SER A 233 5.50 24.39 -13.35
N ASN A 234 4.21 24.63 -13.11
CA ASN A 234 3.18 23.59 -12.96
C ASN A 234 2.15 23.58 -14.11
N TRP A 235 2.39 24.29 -15.21
CA TRP A 235 1.48 24.34 -16.36
C TRP A 235 1.05 22.96 -16.87
N SER A 236 1.96 21.97 -16.90
CA SER A 236 1.60 20.60 -17.32
C SER A 236 0.44 20.02 -16.51
N ILE A 237 0.41 20.23 -15.19
CA ILE A 237 -0.65 19.74 -14.31
C ILE A 237 -1.89 20.62 -14.44
N ILE A 238 -1.71 21.94 -14.50
CA ILE A 238 -2.80 22.91 -14.59
C ILE A 238 -3.59 22.71 -15.88
N PHE A 239 -2.89 22.67 -17.02
CA PHE A 239 -3.48 22.47 -18.34
C PHE A 239 -4.05 21.05 -18.46
N GLY A 240 -3.30 20.05 -17.98
CA GLY A 240 -3.73 18.66 -17.97
C GLY A 240 -5.00 18.40 -17.17
N ALA A 241 -5.26 19.19 -16.11
CA ALA A 241 -6.47 19.07 -15.30
C ALA A 241 -7.77 19.36 -16.07
N VAL A 242 -7.71 20.19 -17.13
CA VAL A 242 -8.90 20.67 -17.85
C VAL A 242 -8.97 20.24 -19.31
N GLN A 243 -7.85 19.84 -19.92
CA GLN A 243 -7.73 19.63 -21.37
C GLN A 243 -8.76 18.67 -21.97
N HIS A 244 -9.27 17.72 -21.19
CA HIS A 244 -10.22 16.71 -21.66
C HIS A 244 -11.69 17.15 -21.57
N ASP A 245 -12.02 18.20 -20.80
CA ASP A 245 -13.38 18.72 -20.72
C ASP A 245 -13.60 19.87 -21.72
N LYS A 246 -14.19 19.53 -22.87
CA LYS A 246 -14.49 20.50 -23.94
C LYS A 246 -15.40 21.64 -23.49
N ARG A 247 -16.29 21.43 -22.50
CA ARG A 247 -17.19 22.47 -21.98
C ARG A 247 -16.41 23.49 -21.16
N VAL A 248 -15.53 23.01 -20.28
CA VAL A 248 -14.61 23.87 -19.50
C VAL A 248 -13.64 24.59 -20.44
N VAL A 249 -13.03 23.90 -21.41
CA VAL A 249 -12.15 24.54 -22.40
C VAL A 249 -12.88 25.66 -23.17
N LYS A 250 -14.15 25.46 -23.53
CA LYS A 250 -14.96 26.48 -24.21
C LYS A 250 -15.23 27.69 -23.31
N SER A 251 -15.49 27.51 -22.01
CA SER A 251 -15.65 28.64 -21.09
C SER A 251 -14.35 29.42 -20.93
N LEU A 252 -13.21 28.72 -20.84
CA LEU A 252 -11.88 29.34 -20.73
C LEU A 252 -11.49 30.19 -21.95
N ARG A 253 -12.00 29.91 -23.15
CA ARG A 253 -11.74 30.80 -24.31
C ARG A 253 -12.20 32.24 -24.06
N LYS A 254 -13.35 32.38 -23.39
CA LYS A 254 -13.97 33.67 -23.07
C LYS A 254 -13.42 34.30 -21.79
N ALA A 255 -12.66 33.56 -20.99
CA ALA A 255 -12.16 34.05 -19.73
C ALA A 255 -11.06 35.11 -19.90
N GLU A 256 -11.01 36.05 -18.96
CA GLU A 256 -9.92 37.01 -18.86
C GLU A 256 -8.61 36.31 -18.43
N GLY A 257 -7.47 36.82 -18.88
CA GLY A 257 -6.17 36.27 -18.52
C GLY A 257 -5.03 36.82 -19.36
N ASN A 258 -3.79 36.59 -18.91
CA ASN A 258 -2.60 36.98 -19.63
C ASN A 258 -2.56 36.31 -21.03
N PRO A 259 -2.43 37.08 -22.13
CA PRO A 259 -2.40 36.54 -23.49
C PRO A 259 -1.36 35.43 -23.68
N LYS A 260 -0.16 35.59 -23.11
CA LYS A 260 0.92 34.59 -23.23
C LYS A 260 0.53 33.24 -22.64
N THR A 261 -0.13 33.26 -21.48
CA THR A 261 -0.54 32.05 -20.77
C THR A 261 -1.75 31.39 -21.43
N LYS A 262 -2.69 32.20 -21.95
CA LYS A 262 -3.80 31.70 -22.77
C LYS A 262 -3.30 31.02 -24.04
N ASP A 263 -2.38 31.65 -24.76
CA ASP A 263 -1.79 31.09 -25.98
C ASP A 263 -1.03 29.80 -25.70
N ALA A 264 -0.25 29.75 -24.61
CA ALA A 264 0.44 28.55 -24.17
C ALA A 264 -0.55 27.41 -23.88
N PHE A 265 -1.65 27.69 -23.17
CA PHE A 265 -2.71 26.72 -22.89
C PHE A 265 -3.36 26.18 -24.17
N PHE A 266 -3.84 27.06 -25.05
CA PHE A 266 -4.53 26.64 -26.28
C PHE A 266 -3.61 25.94 -27.28
N LYS A 267 -2.32 26.28 -27.29
CA LYS A 267 -1.29 25.55 -28.06
C LYS A 267 -1.03 24.15 -27.48
N ALA A 268 -1.05 24.01 -26.15
CA ALA A 268 -0.81 22.73 -25.49
C ALA A 268 -1.96 21.72 -25.72
N ILE A 269 -3.21 22.19 -25.73
CA ILE A 269 -4.40 21.31 -25.87
C ILE A 269 -4.90 21.15 -27.32
N GLY A 270 -4.37 21.94 -28.26
CA GLY A 270 -4.68 21.86 -29.69
C GLY A 270 -3.83 20.83 -30.45
N ARG A 271 -2.91 20.17 -29.74
CA ARG A 271 -2.18 18.98 -30.18
C ARG A 271 -2.84 17.74 -29.60
#